data_AF-A0A243CY23-F1
#
_entry.id   AF-A0A243CY23-F1
#
_cell.length_a   1.000
_cell.length_b   1.000
_cell.length_c   1.000
_cell.angle_alpha   90.00
_cell.angle_beta   90.00
_cell.angle_gamma   90.00
#
_symmetry.space_group_name_H-M   'P 1'
#
loop_
_entity.id
_entity.type
_entity.pdbx_description
1 polymer ?
#
loop_
_entity_poly.entity_id
_entity_poly.type
_entity_poly.pdbx_seq_one_letter_code
_entity_poly.pdbx_strand_id
1 'polypeptide(L)' 'MDHFFRVKLYVNDIEKSLLFYEEVIGLKLYKRNMHAVRLNHDQFSLLLASDST' A
#
# COMPACT_ATOMS: atom_id res chain seq x y z
N MET A 1 -0.85 0.89 16.33
CA MET A 1 -0.07 2.10 16.04
C MET A 1 -1.02 3.09 15.41
N ASP A 2 -1.14 4.27 15.99
CA ASP A 2 -1.88 5.36 15.37
C ASP A 2 -0.97 6.00 14.33
N HIS A 3 -1.23 5.73 13.05
CA HIS A 3 -0.48 6.40 11.98
C HIS A 3 -0.96 7.84 11.85
N PHE A 4 -0.04 8.78 11.68
CA PHE A 4 -0.36 10.21 11.61
C PHE A 4 -1.19 10.57 10.40
N PHE A 5 -0.99 9.88 9.27
CA PHE A 5 -1.73 10.10 8.04
C PHE A 5 -1.74 8.87 7.13
N ARG A 6 -2.56 8.94 6.08
CA ARG A 6 -2.65 7.91 5.03
C ARG A 6 -2.44 8.52 3.66
N VAL A 7 -1.50 7.95 2.92
CA VAL A 7 -1.29 8.23 1.49
C VAL A 7 -2.07 7.21 0.68
N LYS A 8 -2.83 7.66 -0.33
CA LYS A 8 -3.52 6.78 -1.27
C LYS A 8 -2.93 6.98 -2.67
N LEU A 9 -2.49 5.90 -3.30
CA LEU A 9 -2.01 5.90 -4.68
C LEU A 9 -2.90 4.97 -5.52
N TYR A 10 -3.27 5.46 -6.70
CA TYR A 10 -3.87 4.63 -7.73
C TYR A 10 -2.74 4.04 -8.57
N VAL A 11 -2.77 2.72 -8.72
CA VAL A 11 -1.73 1.97 -9.42
C VAL A 11 -2.35 1.07 -10.48
N ASN A 12 -1.65 0.92 -11.59
CA ASN A 12 -2.09 0.09 -12.70
C ASN A 12 -1.98 -1.41 -12.38
N ASP A 13 -0.92 -1.81 -11.69
CA ASP A 13 -0.67 -3.20 -11.28
C ASP A 13 -0.40 -3.23 -9.77
N ILE A 14 -1.38 -3.74 -9.00
CA ILE A 14 -1.29 -3.83 -7.54
C ILE A 14 -0.19 -4.80 -7.11
N GLU A 15 -0.02 -5.94 -7.78
CA GLU A 15 0.92 -6.97 -7.34
C GLU A 15 2.36 -6.50 -7.55
N LYS A 16 2.64 -5.91 -8.72
CA LYS A 16 3.95 -5.32 -8.99
C LYS A 16 4.27 -4.17 -8.04
N SER A 17 3.27 -3.33 -7.73
CA SER A 17 3.44 -2.23 -6.80
C SER A 17 3.66 -2.72 -5.37
N LEU A 18 2.92 -3.74 -4.93
CA LEU A 18 3.08 -4.38 -3.63
C LEU A 18 4.51 -4.88 -3.45
N LEU A 19 5.03 -5.67 -4.41
CA LEU A 19 6.40 -6.18 -4.37
C LEU A 19 7.42 -5.04 -4.24
N PHE A 20 7.26 -3.96 -4.99
CA PHE A 20 8.13 -2.79 -4.87
C PHE A 20 8.09 -2.18 -3.46
N TYR A 21 6.90 -1.89 -2.92
CA TYR A 21 6.80 -1.24 -1.62
C TYR A 21 7.17 -2.15 -0.44
N GLU A 22 6.97 -3.47 -0.57
CA GLU A 22 7.34 -4.43 0.46
C GLU A 22 8.84 -4.78 0.41
N GLU A 23 9.35 -5.18 -0.75
CA GLU A 23 10.72 -5.71 -0.88
C GLU A 23 11.78 -4.63 -1.07
N VAL A 24 11.46 -3.56 -1.83
CA VAL A 24 12.44 -2.51 -2.15
C VAL A 24 12.40 -1.39 -1.12
N ILE A 25 11.20 -0.95 -0.72
CA ILE A 25 11.02 0.14 0.25
C ILE A 25 11.00 -0.38 1.69
N GLY A 26 10.63 -1.64 1.93
CA GLY A 26 10.59 -2.22 3.28
C GLY A 26 9.32 -1.89 4.07
N LEU A 27 8.23 -1.51 3.40
CA LEU A 27 6.93 -1.31 4.06
C LEU A 27 6.30 -2.66 4.42
N LYS A 28 5.60 -2.72 5.55
CA LYS A 28 5.01 -3.98 6.02
C LYS A 28 3.59 -4.14 5.49
N LEU A 29 3.29 -5.26 4.85
CA LEU A 29 1.93 -5.61 4.47
C LEU A 29 1.05 -5.69 5.73
N TYR A 30 -0.05 -4.94 5.72
CA TYR A 30 -1.01 -4.93 6.84
C TYR A 30 -2.32 -5.58 6.48
N LYS A 31 -2.89 -5.23 5.31
CA LYS A 31 -4.16 -5.80 4.85
C LYS A 31 -4.22 -5.78 3.33
N ARG A 32 -4.81 -6.81 2.74
CA ARG A 32 -5.06 -6.92 1.30
C ARG A 32 -6.50 -7.33 1.04
N ASN A 33 -7.08 -6.83 -0.05
CA ASN A 33 -8.31 -7.34 -0.65
C ASN A 33 -8.18 -7.38 -2.18
N MET A 34 -9.27 -7.68 -2.89
CA MET A 34 -9.29 -7.84 -4.35
C MET A 34 -8.92 -6.57 -5.14
N HIS A 35 -9.06 -5.37 -4.54
CA HIS A 35 -8.93 -4.10 -5.24
C HIS A 35 -7.91 -3.14 -4.61
N ALA A 36 -7.35 -3.51 -3.46
CA ALA A 36 -6.47 -2.63 -2.72
C ALA A 36 -5.55 -3.39 -1.75
N VAL A 37 -4.39 -2.79 -1.51
CA VAL A 37 -3.38 -3.24 -0.56
C VAL A 37 -3.02 -2.09 0.38
N ARG A 38 -3.05 -2.36 1.68
CA ARG A 38 -2.58 -1.44 2.71
C ARG A 38 -1.26 -1.93 3.28
N LEU A 39 -0.27 -1.05 3.21
CA LEU A 39 1.05 -1.19 3.82
C LEU A 39 1.18 -0.18 4.96
N ASN A 40 1.95 -0.56 5.98
CA ASN A 40 2.20 0.28 7.14
C ASN A 40 3.68 0.60 7.28
N HIS A 41 3.92 1.83 7.73
CA HIS A 41 5.17 2.33 8.28
C HIS A 41 4.89 2.85 9.69
N ASP A 42 5.91 3.05 10.51
CA ASP A 42 5.76 3.51 11.89
C ASP A 42 5.02 4.86 12.01
N GLN A 43 5.05 5.67 10.94
CA GLN A 43 4.51 7.04 10.92
C GLN A 43 3.29 7.22 10.00
N PHE A 44 3.10 6.35 9.00
CA PHE A 44 2.05 6.51 8.00
C PHE A 44 1.53 5.15 7.51
N SER A 45 0.36 5.15 6.88
CA SER A 45 -0.05 4.01 6.03
C SER A 45 -0.12 4.40 4.57
N LEU A 46 0.26 3.48 3.70
CA LEU A 46 0.11 3.56 2.26
C LEU A 46 -1.05 2.65 1.84
N LEU A 47 -1.99 3.20 1.07
CA LEU A 47 -3.06 2.45 0.42
C LEU A 47 -2.83 2.47 -1.09
N LEU A 48 -2.47 1.33 -1.65
CA LEU A 48 -2.47 1.08 -3.09
C LEU A 48 -3.87 0.64 -3.48
N ALA A 49 -4.48 1.31 -4.46
CA ALA A 49 -5.76 0.93 -5.02
C ALA A 49 -5.60 0.75 -6.53
N SER A 50 -6.30 -0.24 -7.09
CA SER A 50 -6.33 -0.42 -8.55
C SER A 50 -6.92 0.84 -9.18
N ASP A 51 -6.29 1.33 -10.24
CA ASP A 51 -6.88 2.33 -11.12
C ASP A 51 -7.92 1.66 -12.02
N SER A 52 -8.97 1.13 -11.39
CA SER A 52 -10.16 0.62 -12.08
C SER A 52 -11.13 1.78 -12.22
N THR A 53 -10.96 2.56 -13.30
CA THR A 53 -12.05 3.33 -13.92
C THR A 53 -13.18 2.41 -14.35
#